data_AF-A0A368YKA7-F1
#
_entry.id   AF-A0A368YKA7-F1
#
_cell.length_a   1.000
_cell.length_b   1.000
_cell.length_c   1.000
_cell.angle_alpha   90.00
_cell.angle_beta   90.00
_cell.angle_gamma   90.00
#
_symmetry.space_group_name_H-M   'P 1'
#
loop_
_entity.id
_entity.type
_entity.pdbx_description
1 polymer ?
#
loop_
_entity_poly.entity_id
_entity_poly.type
_entity_poly.pdbx_seq_one_letter_code
_entity_poly.pdbx_strand_id
1 'polypeptide(L)'
;MWRLLRRLFYGPEQSSVEPDSEVIHFDEMGFSRSSHLTRTMNWRQSWRWDEVTAFGFDFSPSMFPDPWFGDVMEGRWFFAVTGESGPEQIYFDQTWLDIDHLPPVLLRNMPGLDLKEVRRGLIAAAGGFHNYAGEGRWIGWQRTKLPKRARRSNSAKPAKRKSPAK
;
A
#
# COMPACT_ATOMS: atom_id res chain seq x y z
N MET A 1 -40.69 -8.46 21.16
CA MET A 1 -40.80 -7.08 21.70
C MET A 1 -39.53 -6.55 22.37
N TRP A 2 -38.57 -7.38 22.82
CA TRP A 2 -37.32 -6.94 23.45
C TRP A 2 -36.31 -6.20 22.52
N ARG A 3 -36.37 -6.45 21.21
CA ARG A 3 -35.46 -5.83 20.22
C ARG A 3 -35.73 -4.35 19.95
N LEU A 4 -36.97 -3.88 20.13
CA LEU A 4 -37.35 -2.49 19.87
C LEU A 4 -36.92 -1.54 21.00
N LEU A 5 -36.94 -2.00 22.25
CA LEU A 5 -36.48 -1.21 23.41
C LEU A 5 -34.96 -1.00 23.39
N ARG A 6 -34.16 -1.99 22.97
CA ARG A 6 -32.70 -1.81 22.84
C ARG A 6 -32.33 -0.66 21.88
N ARG A 7 -33.09 -0.49 20.80
CA ARG A 7 -32.82 0.52 19.77
C ARG A 7 -33.04 1.96 20.23
N LEU A 8 -33.76 2.17 21.34
CA LEU A 8 -34.01 3.49 21.93
C LEU A 8 -32.99 3.86 23.02
N PHE A 9 -32.42 2.87 23.71
CA PHE A 9 -31.44 3.11 24.78
C PHE A 9 -29.98 2.98 24.33
N TYR A 10 -29.74 2.19 23.29
CA TYR A 10 -28.43 2.05 22.66
C TYR A 10 -28.56 2.71 21.29
N GLY A 11 -28.05 3.94 21.19
CA GLY A 11 -27.93 4.68 19.92
C GLY A 11 -27.31 3.79 18.83
N PRO A 12 -27.42 4.19 17.54
CA PRO A 12 -27.02 3.36 16.41
C PRO A 12 -25.67 2.75 16.71
N GLU A 13 -25.59 1.40 16.70
CA GLU A 13 -24.34 0.67 16.89
C GLU A 13 -23.31 1.35 15.99
N GLN A 14 -22.45 2.16 16.61
CA GLN A 14 -21.21 2.57 15.99
C GLN A 14 -20.50 1.25 15.84
N SER A 15 -20.59 0.69 14.64
CA SER A 15 -19.74 -0.39 14.16
C SER A 15 -18.37 -0.07 14.73
N SER A 16 -17.92 -0.86 15.70
CA SER A 16 -16.64 -0.68 16.34
C SER A 16 -15.62 -0.88 15.23
N VAL A 17 -15.24 0.20 14.56
CA VAL A 17 -14.08 0.23 13.68
C VAL A 17 -12.96 -0.26 14.57
N GLU A 18 -12.40 -1.43 14.25
CA GLU A 18 -11.27 -1.97 14.99
C GLU A 18 -10.24 -0.85 15.18
N PRO A 19 -9.71 -0.65 16.39
CA PRO A 19 -8.83 0.48 16.69
C PRO A 19 -7.56 0.53 15.82
N ASP A 20 -7.25 -0.55 15.09
CA ASP A 20 -6.13 -0.66 14.15
C ASP A 20 -6.56 -0.90 12.69
N SER A 21 -7.80 -0.62 12.31
CA SER A 21 -8.23 -0.80 10.91
C SER A 21 -7.37 0.06 9.98
N GLU A 22 -6.62 -0.59 9.10
CA GLU A 22 -5.96 0.07 7.99
C GLU A 22 -7.02 0.74 7.10
N VAL A 23 -6.71 1.91 6.54
CA VAL A 23 -7.57 2.59 5.58
C VAL A 23 -6.73 3.04 4.40
N ILE A 24 -7.11 2.60 3.21
CA ILE A 24 -6.46 2.99 1.95
C ILE A 24 -7.40 3.86 1.14
N HIS A 25 -6.87 4.99 0.68
CA HIS A 25 -7.58 5.92 -0.17
C HIS A 25 -6.79 6.20 -1.45
N PHE A 26 -7.52 6.29 -2.56
CA PHE A 26 -6.98 6.62 -3.88
C PHE A 26 -7.61 7.91 -4.36
N ASP A 27 -6.78 8.90 -4.69
CA ASP A 27 -7.22 10.20 -5.21
C ASP A 27 -6.40 10.59 -6.44
N GLU A 28 -6.69 11.77 -7.01
CA GLU A 28 -6.01 12.26 -8.21
C GLU A 28 -4.52 12.58 -7.98
N MET A 29 -4.10 12.82 -6.74
CA MET A 29 -2.72 13.15 -6.38
C MET A 29 -1.87 11.91 -6.13
N GLY A 30 -2.50 10.82 -5.66
CA GLY A 30 -1.81 9.61 -5.29
C GLY A 30 -2.67 8.61 -4.54
N PHE A 31 -2.02 7.89 -3.63
CA PHE A 31 -2.70 7.04 -2.66
C PHE A 31 -2.19 7.34 -1.26
N SER A 32 -3.05 7.10 -0.28
CA SER A 32 -2.69 7.18 1.13
C SER A 32 -3.10 5.92 1.86
N ARG A 33 -2.28 5.54 2.83
CA ARG A 33 -2.52 4.47 3.80
C ARG A 33 -2.44 5.09 5.18
N SER A 34 -3.54 5.02 5.92
CA SER A 34 -3.58 5.45 7.30
C SER A 34 -3.99 4.31 8.20
N SER A 35 -3.27 4.17 9.31
CA SER A 35 -3.57 3.23 10.40
C SER A 35 -3.13 3.88 11.70
N HIS A 36 -3.65 3.41 12.82
CA HIS A 36 -3.25 3.94 14.13
C HIS A 36 -1.74 3.74 14.39
N LEU A 37 -1.18 2.61 13.95
CA LEU A 37 0.26 2.34 14.01
C LEU A 37 1.09 3.32 13.16
N THR A 38 0.72 3.53 11.89
CA THR A 38 1.48 4.45 10.99
C THR A 38 1.46 5.88 11.50
N ARG A 39 0.35 6.33 12.12
CA ARG A 39 0.24 7.64 12.78
C ARG A 39 1.12 7.73 14.02
N THR A 40 1.08 6.71 14.88
CA THR A 40 1.85 6.66 16.13
C THR A 40 3.36 6.62 15.86
N MET A 41 3.79 5.87 14.86
CA MET A 41 5.20 5.75 14.46
C MET A 41 5.68 6.92 13.58
N ASN A 42 4.81 7.88 13.27
CA ASN A 42 5.09 9.00 12.36
C ASN A 42 5.67 8.53 11.01
N TRP A 43 5.16 7.42 10.49
CA TRP A 43 5.56 6.90 9.19
C TRP A 43 4.90 7.70 8.07
N ARG A 44 5.53 7.63 6.89
CA ARG A 44 4.95 8.19 5.67
C ARG A 44 3.61 7.48 5.38
N GLN A 45 2.58 8.29 5.14
CA GLN A 45 1.20 7.82 4.93
C GLN A 45 0.67 8.10 3.51
N SER A 46 1.38 8.89 2.70
CA SER A 46 0.90 9.29 1.37
C SER A 46 2.01 9.25 0.32
N TRP A 47 1.68 8.73 -0.85
CA TRP A 47 2.57 8.62 -2.00
C TRP A 47 1.88 9.15 -3.24
N ARG A 48 2.64 9.85 -4.08
CA ARG A 48 2.14 10.45 -5.31
C ARG A 48 2.21 9.44 -6.44
N TRP A 49 1.33 9.58 -7.43
CA TRP A 49 1.33 8.67 -8.59
C TRP A 49 2.65 8.67 -9.37
N ASP A 50 3.35 9.80 -9.45
CA ASP A 50 4.66 9.92 -10.12
C ASP A 50 5.79 9.16 -9.40
N GLU A 51 5.62 8.85 -8.11
CA GLU A 51 6.56 8.05 -7.34
C GLU A 51 6.37 6.54 -7.58
N VAL A 52 5.17 6.11 -8.01
CA VAL A 52 4.86 4.69 -8.23
C VAL A 52 5.62 4.16 -9.45
N THR A 53 6.39 3.11 -9.26
CA THR A 53 7.24 2.47 -10.27
C THR A 53 6.74 1.09 -10.69
N ALA A 54 5.99 0.41 -9.83
CA ALA A 54 5.32 -0.85 -10.18
C ALA A 54 4.06 -1.06 -9.34
N PHE A 55 3.15 -1.88 -9.86
CA PHE A 55 1.97 -2.37 -9.15
C PHE A 55 1.75 -3.84 -9.49
N GLY A 56 1.27 -4.60 -8.51
CA GLY A 56 0.99 -6.01 -8.70
C GLY A 56 0.47 -6.69 -7.45
N PHE A 57 0.53 -8.02 -7.50
CA PHE A 57 0.09 -8.91 -6.45
C PHE A 57 1.23 -9.81 -6.01
N ASP A 58 1.33 -10.01 -4.70
CA ASP A 58 2.32 -10.85 -4.03
C ASP A 58 1.57 -11.94 -3.25
N PHE A 59 1.96 -13.19 -3.41
CA PHE A 59 1.46 -14.29 -2.61
C PHE A 59 2.68 -15.01 -2.03
N SER A 60 2.89 -14.86 -0.73
CA SER A 60 4.08 -15.40 -0.05
C SER A 60 3.75 -15.79 1.38
N PRO A 61 4.59 -16.60 2.05
CA PRO A 61 4.41 -16.93 3.45
C PRO A 61 4.28 -15.66 4.31
N SER A 62 3.39 -15.71 5.30
CA SER A 62 3.26 -14.62 6.27
C SER A 62 4.59 -14.37 6.97
N MET A 63 4.94 -13.09 7.11
CA MET A 63 6.13 -12.69 7.86
C MET A 63 5.96 -12.94 9.37
N PHE A 64 4.71 -13.00 9.83
CA PHE A 64 4.33 -13.23 11.22
C PHE A 64 3.37 -14.42 11.28
N PRO A 65 3.87 -15.66 11.19
CA PRO A 65 3.03 -16.84 11.19
C PRO A 65 2.19 -16.90 12.47
N ASP A 66 0.94 -17.32 12.33
CA ASP A 66 0.03 -17.44 13.45
C ASP A 66 0.48 -18.59 14.37
N PRO A 67 0.62 -18.38 15.69
CA PRO A 67 1.10 -19.41 16.61
C PRO A 67 0.22 -20.67 16.70
N TRP A 68 -1.06 -20.57 16.31
CA TRP A 68 -2.04 -21.65 16.33
C TRP A 68 -2.27 -22.28 14.95
N PHE A 69 -2.17 -21.50 13.87
CA PHE A 69 -2.42 -21.98 12.50
C PHE A 69 -1.14 -22.30 11.70
N GLY A 70 0.03 -21.91 12.21
CA GLY A 70 1.33 -22.20 11.60
C GLY A 70 1.65 -21.35 10.36
N ASP A 71 2.42 -21.92 9.43
CA ASP A 71 2.81 -21.26 8.19
C ASP A 71 1.58 -21.03 7.30
N VAL A 72 1.09 -19.78 7.31
CA VAL A 72 -0.01 -19.32 6.47
C VAL A 72 0.52 -18.50 5.31
N MET A 73 -0.10 -18.64 4.15
CA MET A 73 0.20 -17.81 2.98
C MET A 73 -0.63 -16.53 2.99
N GLU A 74 -0.04 -15.41 2.62
CA GLU A 74 -0.69 -14.10 2.53
C GLU A 74 -0.73 -13.61 1.08
N GLY A 75 -1.93 -13.29 0.61
CA GLY A 75 -2.14 -12.53 -0.62
C GLY A 75 -2.14 -11.03 -0.31
N ARG A 76 -1.27 -10.28 -0.99
CA ARG A 76 -1.13 -8.83 -0.78
C ARG A 76 -1.00 -8.11 -2.10
N TRP A 77 -1.70 -7.00 -2.21
CA TRP A 77 -1.41 -6.01 -3.23
C TRP A 77 -0.12 -5.28 -2.87
N PHE A 78 0.63 -4.83 -3.88
CA PHE A 78 1.78 -3.97 -3.65
C PHE A 78 1.89 -2.81 -4.63
N PHE A 79 2.37 -1.67 -4.13
CA PHE A 79 3.00 -0.64 -4.95
C PHE A 79 4.50 -0.64 -4.69
N ALA A 80 5.32 -0.65 -5.74
CA ALA A 80 6.70 -0.22 -5.64
C ALA A 80 6.76 1.29 -5.88
N VAL A 81 7.44 2.02 -5.01
CA VAL A 81 7.56 3.48 -5.08
C VAL A 81 9.02 3.92 -4.97
N THR A 82 9.32 5.09 -5.53
CA THR A 82 10.61 5.74 -5.33
C THR A 82 10.57 6.48 -3.99
N GLY A 83 11.11 5.89 -2.94
CA GLY A 83 11.21 6.51 -1.62
C GLY A 83 12.34 7.53 -1.52
N GLU A 84 12.40 8.24 -0.39
CA GLU A 84 13.45 9.24 -0.16
C GLU A 84 14.84 8.62 -0.03
N SER A 85 14.92 7.51 0.72
CA SER A 85 16.13 6.76 1.03
C SER A 85 16.42 5.58 0.08
N GLY A 86 15.51 5.31 -0.86
CA GLY A 86 15.62 4.18 -1.78
C GLY A 86 14.25 3.66 -2.25
N PRO A 87 14.22 2.63 -3.09
CA PRO A 87 12.98 1.96 -3.48
C PRO A 87 12.25 1.41 -2.24
N GLU A 88 10.95 1.63 -2.18
CA GLU A 88 10.08 1.18 -1.09
C GLU A 88 8.94 0.34 -1.69
N GLN A 89 8.47 -0.66 -0.94
CA GLN A 89 7.33 -1.48 -1.34
C GLN A 89 6.23 -1.33 -0.30
N ILE A 90 5.08 -0.86 -0.74
CA ILE A 90 3.91 -0.67 0.11
C ILE A 90 2.97 -1.84 -0.15
N TYR A 91 2.79 -2.66 0.88
CA TYR A 91 1.87 -3.79 0.86
C TYR A 91 0.57 -3.46 1.58
N PHE A 92 -0.50 -4.07 1.11
CA PHE A 92 -1.79 -4.07 1.77
C PHE A 92 -2.57 -5.33 1.40
N ASP A 93 -3.50 -5.71 2.28
CA ASP A 93 -4.22 -6.98 2.19
C ASP A 93 -5.01 -7.14 0.87
N GLN A 94 -5.11 -8.38 0.38
CA GLN A 94 -5.82 -8.69 -0.87
C GLN A 94 -7.27 -8.17 -0.92
N THR A 95 -7.94 -8.04 0.22
CA THR A 95 -9.35 -7.62 0.31
C THR A 95 -9.59 -6.14 -0.05
N TRP A 96 -8.54 -5.33 -0.11
CA TRP A 96 -8.64 -3.89 -0.40
C TRP A 96 -9.01 -3.55 -1.85
N LEU A 97 -8.70 -4.42 -2.79
CA LEU A 97 -8.97 -4.18 -4.20
C LEU A 97 -9.69 -5.38 -4.81
N ASP A 98 -10.78 -5.07 -5.51
CA ASP A 98 -11.42 -5.99 -6.43
C ASP A 98 -10.85 -5.77 -7.83
N ILE A 99 -10.26 -6.83 -8.41
CA ILE A 99 -9.65 -6.78 -9.74
C ILE A 99 -10.66 -6.45 -10.85
N ASP A 100 -11.94 -6.78 -10.65
CA ASP A 100 -13.01 -6.54 -11.62
C ASP A 100 -13.61 -5.13 -11.46
N HIS A 101 -13.33 -4.47 -10.33
CA HIS A 101 -13.85 -3.15 -9.97
C HIS A 101 -12.77 -2.20 -9.44
N LEU A 102 -11.62 -2.17 -10.11
CA LEU A 102 -10.51 -1.29 -9.72
C LEU A 102 -10.90 0.21 -9.76
N PRO A 103 -10.38 1.02 -8.82
CA PRO A 103 -10.61 2.46 -8.81
C PRO A 103 -10.21 3.10 -10.16
N PRO A 104 -11.09 3.92 -10.78
CA PRO A 104 -10.79 4.54 -12.07
C PRO A 104 -9.50 5.38 -12.07
N VAL A 105 -9.18 6.00 -10.94
CA VAL A 105 -7.96 6.79 -10.76
C VAL A 105 -6.68 5.94 -10.84
N LEU A 106 -6.73 4.69 -10.38
CA LEU A 106 -5.62 3.75 -10.47
C LEU A 106 -5.38 3.38 -11.94
N LEU A 107 -6.45 3.04 -12.67
CA LEU A 107 -6.38 2.70 -14.10
C LEU A 107 -5.85 3.87 -14.96
N ARG A 108 -6.24 5.10 -14.64
CA ARG A 108 -5.73 6.31 -15.32
C ARG A 108 -4.23 6.51 -15.12
N ASN A 109 -3.72 6.23 -13.91
CA ASN A 109 -2.31 6.43 -13.56
C ASN A 109 -1.41 5.25 -13.93
N MET A 110 -1.99 4.12 -14.35
CA MET A 110 -1.28 2.90 -14.74
C MET A 110 -1.68 2.43 -16.15
N PRO A 111 -1.37 3.22 -17.18
CA PRO A 111 -1.69 2.84 -18.55
C PRO A 111 -0.97 1.55 -18.91
N GLY A 112 -1.72 0.60 -19.47
CA GLY A 112 -1.21 -0.71 -19.86
C GLY A 112 -1.10 -1.72 -18.71
N LEU A 113 -1.81 -1.51 -17.59
CA LEU A 113 -1.94 -2.52 -16.52
C LEU A 113 -2.43 -3.86 -17.09
N ASP A 114 -1.61 -4.90 -16.98
CA ASP A 114 -1.95 -6.27 -17.34
C ASP A 114 -2.79 -6.92 -16.23
N LEU A 115 -4.11 -6.77 -16.35
CA LEU A 115 -5.07 -7.38 -15.44
C LEU A 115 -5.04 -8.91 -15.50
N LYS A 116 -4.61 -9.51 -16.62
CA LYS A 116 -4.53 -10.98 -16.73
C LYS A 116 -3.40 -11.50 -15.85
N GLU A 117 -2.25 -10.83 -15.87
CA GLU A 117 -1.11 -11.22 -15.04
C GLU A 117 -1.45 -11.11 -13.55
N VAL A 118 -2.09 -10.01 -13.14
CA VAL A 118 -2.56 -9.85 -11.75
C VAL A 118 -3.59 -10.92 -11.37
N ARG A 119 -4.55 -11.20 -12.26
CA ARG A 119 -5.58 -12.23 -12.02
C ARG A 119 -4.97 -13.62 -11.85
N ARG A 120 -3.84 -13.93 -12.51
CA ARG A 120 -3.11 -15.19 -12.27
C ARG A 120 -2.61 -15.29 -10.84
N GLY A 121 -2.13 -14.19 -10.26
CA GLY A 121 -1.75 -14.14 -8.85
C GLY A 121 -2.92 -14.38 -7.90
N LEU A 122 -4.07 -13.75 -8.17
CA LEU A 122 -5.28 -13.98 -7.39
C LEU A 122 -5.79 -15.43 -7.49
N ILE A 123 -5.72 -16.04 -8.68
CA ILE A 123 -6.07 -17.46 -8.86
C ILE A 123 -5.09 -18.36 -8.10
N ALA A 124 -3.80 -18.03 -8.08
CA ALA A 124 -2.81 -18.77 -7.29
C ALA A 124 -3.13 -18.70 -5.79
N ALA A 125 -3.47 -17.51 -5.28
CA ALA A 125 -3.89 -17.32 -3.89
C ALA A 125 -5.20 -18.05 -3.54
N ALA A 126 -6.16 -18.11 -4.48
CA ALA A 126 -7.40 -18.87 -4.32
C ALA A 126 -7.17 -20.39 -4.23
N GLY A 127 -6.00 -20.88 -4.63
CA GLY A 127 -5.60 -22.30 -4.53
C GLY A 127 -5.43 -22.81 -3.10
N GLY A 128 -5.40 -21.93 -2.09
CA GLY A 128 -5.53 -22.29 -0.69
C GLY A 128 -4.55 -21.58 0.24
N PHE A 129 -4.95 -21.44 1.51
CA PHE A 129 -4.14 -20.85 2.59
C PHE A 129 -2.97 -21.73 3.05
N HIS A 130 -3.08 -23.03 2.81
CA HIS A 130 -2.09 -24.05 3.16
C HIS A 130 -1.73 -24.83 1.91
N ASN A 131 -0.73 -24.40 1.15
CA ASN A 131 -0.03 -25.19 0.12
C ASN A 131 1.15 -24.36 -0.41
N TYR A 132 2.37 -24.78 -0.07
CA TYR A 132 3.65 -24.11 -0.34
C TYR A 132 4.04 -24.01 -1.84
N ALA A 133 3.18 -24.42 -2.78
CA ALA A 133 3.52 -24.50 -4.21
C ALA A 133 3.11 -23.28 -5.06
N GLY A 134 2.33 -22.36 -4.49
CA GLY A 134 1.75 -21.23 -5.22
C GLY A 134 2.48 -19.89 -5.07
N GLU A 135 3.57 -19.83 -4.29
CA GLU A 135 4.29 -18.58 -4.01
C GLU A 135 4.70 -17.87 -5.29
N GLY A 136 4.52 -16.56 -5.32
CA GLY A 136 4.95 -15.78 -6.46
C GLY A 136 4.61 -14.31 -6.35
N ARG A 137 5.11 -13.59 -7.36
CA ARG A 137 4.86 -12.17 -7.53
C ARG A 137 4.47 -11.89 -8.98
N TRP A 138 3.32 -11.26 -9.15
CA TRP A 138 2.73 -10.94 -10.44
C TRP A 138 2.72 -9.43 -10.61
N ILE A 139 3.62 -8.92 -11.44
CA ILE A 139 3.74 -7.49 -11.73
C ILE A 139 2.80 -7.18 -12.90
N GLY A 140 1.65 -6.59 -12.59
CA GLY A 140 0.69 -6.16 -13.61
C GLY A 140 1.12 -4.90 -14.34
N TRP A 141 1.88 -4.04 -13.68
CA TRP A 141 2.30 -2.78 -14.26
C TRP A 141 3.68 -2.36 -13.77
N GLN A 142 4.48 -1.82 -14.69
CA GLN A 142 5.78 -1.25 -14.38
C GLN A 142 5.99 0.02 -15.20
N ARG A 143 6.50 1.06 -14.54
CA ARG A 143 6.81 2.33 -15.19
C ARG A 143 8.03 2.17 -16.09
N THR A 144 7.85 2.33 -17.40
CA THR A 144 8.91 2.16 -18.40
C THR A 144 10.02 3.23 -18.32
N LYS A 145 9.74 4.38 -17.70
CA LYS A 145 10.73 5.46 -17.49
C LYS A 145 10.70 5.89 -16.03
N LEU A 146 11.74 5.54 -15.27
CA LEU A 146 11.97 6.14 -13.96
C LEU A 146 12.17 7.65 -14.18
N PRO A 147 11.40 8.53 -13.51
CA PRO A 147 11.69 9.95 -13.56
C PRO A 147 13.12 10.13 -13.05
N LYS A 148 13.96 10.75 -13.89
CA LYS A 148 15.34 11.10 -13.54
C LYS A 148 15.23 12.10 -12.38
N ARG A 149 15.27 11.61 -11.13
CA ARG A 149 15.12 12.44 -9.92
C ARG A 149 16.15 13.56 -10.06
N ALA A 150 15.67 14.77 -10.37
CA ALA A 150 16.54 15.92 -10.49
C ALA A 150 17.19 16.04 -9.12
N ARG A 151 18.46 15.65 -9.05
CA ARG A 151 19.29 15.73 -7.86
C ARG A 151 19.19 17.19 -7.47
N ARG A 152 18.40 17.51 -6.43
CA ARG A 152 18.35 18.86 -5.86
C ARG A 152 19.77 19.10 -5.35
N SER A 153 20.61 19.68 -6.20
CA SER A 153 21.90 20.20 -5.82
C SER A 153 21.58 21.38 -4.92
N ASN A 154 21.53 21.14 -3.61
CA ASN A 154 21.69 22.20 -2.62
C ASN A 154 23.14 22.72 -2.75
N SER A 155 23.44 23.43 -3.83
CA SER A 155 24.61 24.28 -3.93
C SER A 155 24.29 25.61 -3.27
N ALA A 156 23.99 25.57 -1.97
CA ALA A 156 24.10 26.74 -1.13
C ALA A 156 25.60 26.94 -0.89
N LYS A 157 26.24 27.80 -1.71
CA LYS A 157 27.60 28.27 -1.46
C LYS A 157 27.69 28.83 -0.03
N PRO A 158 28.61 28.38 0.83
CA PRO A 158 28.86 29.09 2.07
C PRO A 158 29.45 30.46 1.73
N ALA A 159 28.75 31.53 2.13
CA ALA A 159 29.27 32.88 2.04
C ALA A 159 30.54 32.97 2.90
N LYS A 160 31.69 33.21 2.26
CA LYS A 160 32.96 33.50 2.94
C LYS A 160 32.76 34.73 3.83
N ARG A 161 32.66 34.51 5.13
CA ARG A 161 32.70 35.53 6.15
C ARG A 161 34.13 36.09 6.19
N LYS A 162 34.33 37.32 5.71
CA LYS A 162 35.60 38.03 5.87
C LYS A 162 35.75 38.39 7.36
N SER A 163 36.78 37.86 8.00
CA SER A 163 37.19 38.29 9.34
C SER A 163 37.78 39.71 9.25
N PRO A 164 37.49 40.61 10.20
CA PRO A 164 38.16 41.90 10.28
C PRO A 164 39.57 41.71 10.85
N ALA A 165 40.56 42.33 10.21
CA ALA A 165 41.92 42.43 10.72
C ALA A 165 41.95 43.36 11.95
N LYS A 166 42.77 42.99 12.94
CA LYS A 166 43.21 43.86 14.03
C LYS A 166 44.39 44.70 13.60
#